data_AF-A0A7S4T1W6-F1
#
_entry.id   AF-A0A7S4T1W6-F1
#
_cell.length_a   1.000
_cell.length_b   1.000
_cell.length_c   1.000
_cell.angle_alpha   90.00
_cell.angle_beta   90.00
_cell.angle_gamma   90.00
#
_symmetry.space_group_name_H-M   'P 1'
#
loop_
_entity.id
_entity.type
_entity.pdbx_description
1 polymer ?
#
loop_
_entity_poly.entity_id
_entity_poly.type
_entity_poly.pdbx_seq_one_letter_code
_entity_poly.pdbx_strand_id
1 'polypeptide(L)'
;QAAYHLKELSMGESEQPVVGMRSMTDYSEEERAGQGWNAREWFTVRNAEVCKSTDSVLIPRVEMSVEAREQVEGPSGWQDAKVTRADHPLVKFAEEFTHNFDLIAERKSVVYHLRELAKASVLAKFLLDTQVTLDEAWLKTVDWPAVKEAAAKCSLEIPQLWNDRFHSQVRSHSGASLGKPDGVFTTMHSAYGGVQFGLDRFR
;
A
#
# COMPACT_ATOMS: atom_id res chain seq x y z
N GLN A 1 3.76 -7.45 -5.34
CA GLN A 1 2.42 -7.69 -5.93
C GLN A 1 1.30 -7.00 -5.14
N ALA A 2 1.18 -7.19 -3.82
CA ALA A 2 0.11 -6.52 -3.06
C ALA A 2 0.15 -4.98 -3.16
N ALA A 3 1.33 -4.36 -2.98
CA ALA A 3 1.49 -2.91 -3.14
C ALA A 3 1.19 -2.41 -4.56
N TYR A 4 1.37 -3.25 -5.57
CA TYR A 4 0.99 -2.93 -6.94
C TYR A 4 -0.53 -2.91 -7.08
N HIS A 5 -1.19 -3.95 -6.56
CA HIS A 5 -2.66 -4.02 -6.58
C HIS A 5 -3.32 -2.91 -5.76
N LEU A 6 -2.70 -2.50 -4.64
CA LEU A 6 -3.14 -1.34 -3.86
C LEU A 6 -3.21 -0.09 -4.72
N LYS A 7 -2.18 0.18 -5.52
CA LYS A 7 -2.14 1.31 -6.43
C LYS A 7 -3.21 1.22 -7.53
N GLU A 8 -3.41 0.05 -8.13
CA GLU A 8 -4.47 -0.12 -9.14
C GLU A 8 -5.86 0.19 -8.54
N LEU A 9 -6.09 -0.21 -7.29
CA LEU A 9 -7.33 0.09 -6.58
C LEU A 9 -7.42 1.57 -6.21
N SER A 10 -6.36 2.17 -5.68
CA SER A 10 -6.37 3.58 -5.28
C SER A 10 -6.57 4.50 -6.49
N MET A 11 -5.92 4.22 -7.61
CA MET A 11 -6.05 4.96 -8.88
C MET A 11 -7.38 4.72 -9.61
N GLY A 12 -8.20 3.75 -9.17
CA GLY A 12 -9.43 3.37 -9.87
C GLY A 12 -9.17 2.70 -11.24
N GLU A 13 -8.07 1.96 -11.35
CA GLU A 13 -7.71 1.14 -12.53
C GLU A 13 -8.29 -0.28 -12.44
N SER A 14 -8.67 -0.70 -11.24
CA SER A 14 -9.31 -1.97 -10.95
C SER A 14 -10.67 -1.78 -10.26
N GLU A 15 -11.57 -2.75 -10.46
CA GLU A 15 -12.84 -2.79 -9.74
C GLU A 15 -12.62 -2.92 -8.23
N GLN A 16 -13.33 -2.08 -7.47
CA GLN A 16 -13.21 -2.04 -6.02
C GLN A 16 -13.73 -3.35 -5.40
N PRO A 17 -12.97 -3.97 -4.48
CA PRO A 17 -13.35 -5.23 -3.84
C PRO A 17 -14.58 -5.11 -2.95
N VAL A 18 -15.00 -3.90 -2.57
CA VAL A 18 -16.12 -3.63 -1.67
C VAL A 18 -17.11 -2.68 -2.34
N VAL A 19 -18.39 -3.01 -2.26
CA VAL A 19 -19.45 -2.20 -2.86
C VAL A 19 -19.54 -0.86 -2.14
N GLY A 20 -19.52 0.23 -2.90
CA GLY A 20 -19.57 1.59 -2.37
C GLY A 20 -18.22 2.16 -1.96
N MET A 21 -17.16 1.34 -1.92
CA MET A 21 -15.80 1.82 -1.72
C MET A 21 -15.37 2.64 -2.93
N ARG A 22 -14.78 3.82 -2.66
CA ARG A 22 -14.37 4.76 -3.70
C ARG A 22 -12.86 4.75 -3.88
N SER A 23 -12.41 4.96 -5.10
CA SER A 23 -11.00 5.20 -5.42
C SER A 23 -10.59 6.63 -5.08
N MET A 24 -9.28 6.90 -5.01
CA MET A 24 -8.75 8.25 -4.83
C MET A 24 -9.19 9.19 -5.97
N THR A 25 -9.44 8.65 -7.16
CA THR A 25 -9.87 9.40 -8.35
C THR A 25 -11.29 9.90 -8.16
N ASP A 26 -12.19 9.03 -7.67
CA ASP A 26 -13.57 9.41 -7.35
C ASP A 26 -13.59 10.55 -6.31
N TYR A 27 -12.75 10.45 -5.28
CA TYR A 27 -12.58 11.51 -4.28
C TYR A 27 -12.02 12.82 -4.86
N SER A 28 -11.07 12.74 -5.81
CA SER A 28 -10.45 13.92 -6.42
C SER A 28 -11.39 14.67 -7.36
N GLU A 29 -12.24 13.94 -8.09
CA GLU A 29 -13.25 14.54 -8.98
C GLU A 29 -14.32 15.34 -8.20
N GLU A 30 -14.66 14.89 -6.99
CA GLU A 30 -15.61 15.57 -6.11
C GLU A 30 -15.07 16.90 -5.55
N GLU A 31 -13.76 16.99 -5.28
CA GLU A 31 -13.15 18.18 -4.66
C GLU A 31 -13.13 19.43 -5.57
N ARG A 32 -13.45 19.29 -6.87
CA ARG A 32 -13.46 20.38 -7.89
C ARG A 32 -12.17 21.20 -8.00
N ALA A 33 -11.13 20.83 -7.26
CA ALA A 33 -9.83 21.47 -7.26
C ALA A 33 -8.99 20.81 -8.34
N GLY A 34 -8.86 21.47 -9.49
CA GLY A 34 -7.94 21.07 -10.57
C GLY A 34 -6.46 21.26 -10.22
N GLN A 35 -6.08 20.95 -8.98
CA GLN A 35 -4.71 21.07 -8.49
C GLN A 35 -4.12 19.67 -8.34
N GLY A 36 -2.97 19.47 -8.98
CA GLY A 36 -2.24 18.20 -8.91
C GLY A 36 -1.77 17.95 -7.48
N TRP A 37 -1.69 16.68 -7.11
CA TRP A 37 -1.21 16.27 -5.79
C TRP A 37 -0.32 15.05 -5.91
N ASN A 38 0.60 14.91 -4.96
CA ASN A 38 1.50 13.78 -4.85
C ASN A 38 1.30 13.15 -3.47
N ALA A 39 1.28 11.83 -3.39
CA ALA A 39 1.18 11.15 -2.11
C ALA A 39 1.81 9.75 -2.16
N ARG A 40 2.04 9.18 -0.98
CA ARG A 40 2.50 7.81 -0.82
C ARG A 40 1.48 7.02 -0.01
N GLU A 41 1.31 5.75 -0.33
CA GLU A 41 0.53 4.78 0.43
C GLU A 41 1.31 3.47 0.61
N TRP A 42 1.14 2.82 1.76
CA TRP A 42 1.78 1.54 2.01
C TRP A 42 1.01 0.69 3.01
N PHE A 43 1.20 -0.62 2.91
CA PHE A 43 0.72 -1.56 3.91
C PHE A 43 1.59 -1.50 5.16
N THR A 44 0.94 -1.56 6.32
CA THR A 44 1.58 -1.62 7.63
C THR A 44 0.89 -2.63 8.55
N VAL A 45 1.58 -3.03 9.61
CA VAL A 45 1.02 -3.80 10.72
C VAL A 45 0.79 -2.82 11.86
N ARG A 46 -0.47 -2.55 12.20
CA ARG A 46 -0.84 -1.63 13.28
C ARG A 46 -0.69 -2.28 14.65
N ASN A 47 -1.15 -3.53 14.76
CA ASN A 47 -1.01 -4.33 15.96
C ASN A 47 -0.57 -5.74 15.58
N ALA A 48 0.24 -6.37 16.42
CA ALA A 48 0.58 -7.78 16.27
C ALA A 48 0.77 -8.44 17.63
N GLU A 49 0.23 -9.64 17.76
CA GLU A 49 0.25 -10.42 18.99
C GLU A 49 0.52 -11.89 18.65
N VAL A 50 1.23 -12.59 19.53
CA VAL A 50 1.37 -14.05 19.45
C VAL A 50 0.69 -14.65 20.67
N CYS A 51 -0.45 -15.31 20.44
CA CYS A 51 -1.17 -16.00 21.50
C CYS A 51 -0.68 -17.45 21.61
N LYS A 52 -0.66 -18.00 22.83
CA LYS A 52 -0.46 -19.43 23.06
C LYS A 52 -1.78 -20.07 23.45
N SER A 53 -2.19 -21.12 22.73
CA SER A 53 -3.37 -21.91 23.07
C SER A 53 -3.10 -22.86 24.24
N THR A 54 -4.16 -23.46 24.80
CA THR A 54 -4.06 -24.45 25.90
C THR A 54 -3.25 -25.69 25.53
N ASP A 55 -3.25 -26.08 24.25
CA ASP A 55 -2.46 -27.18 23.67
C ASP A 55 -1.08 -26.73 23.16
N SER A 56 -0.62 -25.54 23.56
CA SER A 56 0.70 -24.98 23.24
C SER A 56 0.97 -24.67 21.76
N VAL A 57 -0.08 -24.42 20.98
CA VAL A 57 0.04 -23.88 19.62
C VAL A 57 0.21 -22.36 19.70
N LEU A 58 1.17 -21.83 18.94
CA LEU A 58 1.37 -20.40 18.78
C LEU A 58 0.50 -19.90 17.63
N ILE A 59 -0.30 -18.87 17.89
CA ILE A 59 -1.26 -18.30 16.95
C ILE A 59 -0.92 -16.82 16.76
N PRO A 60 -0.26 -16.44 15.65
CA PRO A 60 -0.02 -15.03 15.34
C PRO A 60 -1.32 -14.34 14.92
N ARG A 61 -1.57 -13.17 15.49
CA ARG A 61 -2.65 -12.25 15.12
C ARG A 61 -2.03 -10.93 14.68
N VAL A 62 -2.53 -10.39 13.57
CA VAL A 62 -2.08 -9.10 13.03
C VAL A 62 -3.29 -8.27 12.66
N GLU A 63 -3.23 -6.99 12.99
CA GLU A 63 -4.13 -5.97 12.47
C GLU A 63 -3.37 -5.22 11.37
N MET A 64 -3.74 -5.50 10.13
CA MET A 64 -3.14 -4.84 8.97
C MET A 64 -3.86 -3.53 8.68
N SER A 65 -3.14 -2.55 8.14
CA SER A 65 -3.74 -1.32 7.63
C SER A 65 -2.99 -0.79 6.41
N VAL A 66 -3.58 0.20 5.75
CA VAL A 66 -2.93 1.05 4.75
C VAL A 66 -2.74 2.42 5.37
N GLU A 67 -1.52 2.94 5.30
CA GLU A 67 -1.23 4.34 5.63
C GLU A 67 -1.02 5.14 4.36
N ALA A 68 -1.38 6.42 4.39
CA ALA A 68 -1.09 7.36 3.33
C ALA A 68 -0.51 8.68 3.86
N ARG A 69 0.37 9.29 3.07
CA ARG A 69 0.98 10.60 3.33
C ARG A 69 0.99 11.45 2.07
N GLU A 70 0.47 12.66 2.16
CA GLU A 70 0.67 13.71 1.17
C GLU A 70 2.16 14.05 1.06
N GLN A 71 2.63 14.29 -0.16
CA GLN A 71 3.97 14.76 -0.44
C GLN A 71 3.94 16.23 -0.87
N VAL A 72 4.89 16.98 -0.35
CA VAL A 72 5.10 18.39 -0.65
C VAL A 72 6.51 18.60 -1.20
N GLU A 73 6.69 19.62 -2.01
CA GLU A 73 8.00 19.99 -2.53
C GLU A 73 8.87 20.55 -1.39
N GLY A 74 10.05 19.96 -1.20
CA GLY A 74 11.04 20.38 -0.22
C GLY A 74 12.37 20.75 -0.87
N PRO A 75 13.39 21.14 -0.07
CA PRO A 75 14.70 21.56 -0.57
C PRO A 75 15.44 20.50 -1.38
N SER A 76 15.12 19.21 -1.17
CA SER A 76 15.73 18.05 -1.83
C SER A 76 14.76 17.29 -2.75
N GLY A 77 13.67 17.93 -3.18
CA GLY A 77 12.60 17.31 -3.96
C GLY A 77 11.40 16.91 -3.11
N TRP A 78 10.61 15.95 -3.61
CA TRP A 78 9.37 15.49 -2.95
C TRP A 78 9.65 14.80 -1.61
N GLN A 79 8.97 15.25 -0.57
CA GLN A 79 9.06 14.69 0.78
C GLN A 79 7.68 14.60 1.42
N ASP A 80 7.51 13.71 2.38
CA ASP A 80 6.24 13.62 3.11
C ASP A 80 5.95 14.92 3.86
N ALA A 81 4.69 15.36 3.79
CA ALA A 81 4.19 16.43 4.62
C ALA A 81 4.29 16.03 6.11
N LYS A 82 4.74 16.97 6.95
CA LYS A 82 4.80 16.76 8.41
C LYS A 82 3.43 16.41 9.00
N VAL A 83 2.39 16.99 8.43
CA VAL A 83 0.99 16.71 8.75
C VAL A 83 0.27 16.50 7.43
N THR A 84 -0.27 15.30 7.23
CA THR A 84 -1.10 15.01 6.08
C THR A 84 -2.51 15.50 6.34
N ARG A 85 -3.12 16.16 5.35
CA ARG A 85 -4.50 16.63 5.48
C ARG A 85 -5.46 15.44 5.51
N ALA A 86 -6.41 15.46 6.46
CA ALA A 86 -7.39 14.37 6.61
C ALA A 86 -8.37 14.32 5.42
N ASP A 87 -8.57 15.43 4.72
CA ASP A 87 -9.40 15.49 3.53
C ASP A 87 -8.70 15.00 2.26
N HIS A 88 -7.39 14.70 2.30
CA HIS A 88 -6.63 14.28 1.11
C HIS A 88 -7.25 13.01 0.47
N PRO A 89 -7.48 12.96 -0.86
CA PRO A 89 -8.13 11.83 -1.54
C PRO A 89 -7.51 10.46 -1.24
N LEU A 90 -6.17 10.36 -1.26
CA LEU A 90 -5.48 9.11 -0.94
C LEU A 90 -5.60 8.71 0.54
N VAL A 91 -5.77 9.68 1.47
CA VAL A 91 -5.99 9.38 2.89
C VAL A 91 -7.39 8.80 3.10
N LYS A 92 -8.42 9.40 2.50
CA LYS A 92 -9.79 8.88 2.52
C LYS A 92 -9.84 7.44 1.99
N PHE A 93 -9.17 7.18 0.87
CA PHE A 93 -9.04 5.83 0.32
C PHE A 93 -8.33 4.88 1.30
N ALA A 94 -7.18 5.26 1.88
CA ALA A 94 -6.42 4.42 2.80
C ALA A 94 -7.20 4.10 4.09
N GLU A 95 -7.98 5.05 4.60
CA GLU A 95 -8.87 4.85 5.76
C GLU A 95 -9.98 3.86 5.43
N GLU A 96 -10.63 4.01 4.28
CA GLU A 96 -11.69 3.11 3.83
C GLU A 96 -11.16 1.70 3.52
N PHE A 97 -9.99 1.60 2.90
CA PHE A 97 -9.29 0.34 2.68
C PHE A 97 -8.97 -0.35 3.99
N THR A 98 -8.44 0.41 4.96
CA THR A 98 -8.11 -0.11 6.29
C THR A 98 -9.35 -0.62 7.02
N HIS A 99 -10.44 0.13 6.98
CA HIS A 99 -11.71 -0.28 7.58
C HIS A 99 -12.21 -1.61 7.01
N ASN A 100 -12.01 -1.82 5.70
CA ASN A 100 -12.45 -3.00 4.98
C ASN A 100 -11.36 -4.07 4.83
N PHE A 101 -10.20 -3.94 5.48
CA PHE A 101 -9.00 -4.71 5.14
C PHE A 101 -9.26 -6.22 5.12
N ASP A 102 -9.89 -6.75 6.16
CA ASP A 102 -10.15 -8.19 6.25
C ASP A 102 -11.09 -8.67 5.16
N LEU A 103 -12.16 -7.92 4.85
CA LEU A 103 -13.05 -8.26 3.76
C LEU A 103 -12.33 -8.24 2.40
N ILE A 104 -11.44 -7.27 2.20
CA ILE A 104 -10.61 -7.17 0.99
C ILE A 104 -9.65 -8.36 0.91
N ALA A 105 -9.03 -8.74 2.02
CA ALA A 105 -8.14 -9.89 2.09
C ALA A 105 -8.89 -11.17 1.67
N GLU A 106 -10.10 -11.41 2.17
CA GLU A 106 -10.90 -12.58 1.78
C GLU A 106 -11.28 -12.59 0.28
N ARG A 107 -11.38 -11.42 -0.36
CA ARG A 107 -11.77 -11.28 -1.77
C ARG A 107 -10.58 -11.20 -2.74
N LYS A 108 -9.42 -10.77 -2.27
CA LYS A 108 -8.21 -10.55 -3.09
C LYS A 108 -7.06 -11.36 -2.52
N SER A 109 -6.75 -12.48 -3.17
CA SER A 109 -5.72 -13.43 -2.74
C SER A 109 -4.36 -12.77 -2.49
N VAL A 110 -3.98 -11.76 -3.29
CA VAL A 110 -2.72 -11.03 -3.10
C VAL A 110 -2.66 -10.26 -1.76
N VAL A 111 -3.79 -9.75 -1.27
CA VAL A 111 -3.92 -9.07 0.02
C VAL A 111 -3.99 -10.10 1.15
N TYR A 112 -4.71 -11.20 0.95
CA TYR A 112 -4.68 -12.36 1.87
C TYR A 112 -3.25 -12.85 2.12
N HIS A 113 -2.49 -13.12 1.05
CA HIS A 113 -1.13 -13.62 1.17
C HIS A 113 -0.19 -12.61 1.84
N LEU A 114 -0.42 -11.30 1.65
CA LEU A 114 0.31 -10.28 2.38
C LEU A 114 0.04 -10.37 3.90
N ARG A 115 -1.22 -10.55 4.31
CA ARG A 115 -1.61 -10.74 5.72
C ARG A 115 -0.96 -11.98 6.31
N GLU A 116 -0.99 -13.11 5.59
CA GLU A 116 -0.37 -14.35 6.07
C GLU A 116 1.17 -14.23 6.15
N LEU A 117 1.79 -13.52 5.21
CA LEU A 117 3.22 -13.19 5.28
C LEU A 117 3.54 -12.34 6.52
N ALA A 118 2.70 -11.35 6.84
CA ALA A 118 2.87 -10.54 8.05
C ALA A 118 2.77 -11.41 9.31
N LYS A 119 1.77 -12.29 9.41
CA LYS A 119 1.63 -13.26 10.52
C LYS A 119 2.86 -14.15 10.67
N ALA A 120 3.35 -14.71 9.56
CA ALA A 120 4.55 -15.56 9.57
C ALA A 120 5.77 -14.77 10.04
N SER A 121 5.90 -13.51 9.60
CA SER A 121 7.03 -12.64 9.97
C SER A 121 6.99 -12.24 11.44
N VAL A 122 5.81 -11.96 11.98
CA VAL A 122 5.59 -11.71 13.42
C VAL A 122 5.94 -12.94 14.26
N LEU A 123 5.48 -14.12 13.84
CA LEU A 123 5.80 -15.37 14.54
C LEU A 123 7.30 -15.66 14.50
N ALA A 124 7.95 -15.49 13.35
CA ALA A 124 9.40 -15.65 13.21
C ALA A 124 10.16 -14.70 14.14
N LYS A 125 9.77 -13.42 14.18
CA LYS A 125 10.35 -12.44 15.11
C LYS A 125 10.15 -12.86 16.57
N PHE A 126 8.94 -13.26 16.96
CA PHE A 126 8.65 -13.71 18.32
C PHE A 126 9.54 -14.89 18.73
N LEU A 127 9.70 -15.90 17.87
CA LEU A 127 10.56 -17.05 18.14
C LEU A 127 12.03 -16.66 18.33
N LEU A 128 12.53 -15.72 17.51
CA LEU A 128 13.88 -15.18 17.62
C LEU A 128 14.08 -14.39 18.92
N ASP A 129 13.17 -13.46 19.22
CA ASP A 129 13.26 -12.59 20.39
C ASP A 129 13.16 -13.39 21.70
N THR A 130 12.32 -14.42 21.72
CA THR A 130 12.16 -15.33 22.87
C THR A 130 13.21 -16.43 22.95
N GLN A 131 14.13 -16.48 21.99
CA GLN A 131 15.21 -17.49 21.90
C GLN A 131 14.68 -18.93 22.01
N VAL A 132 13.51 -19.19 21.43
CA VAL A 132 12.94 -20.54 21.43
C VAL A 132 13.87 -21.46 20.66
N THR A 133 14.36 -22.50 21.33
CA THR A 133 15.14 -23.56 20.72
C THR A 133 14.23 -24.39 19.81
N LEU A 134 14.40 -24.19 18.50
CA LEU A 134 13.75 -25.01 17.49
C LEU A 134 14.56 -26.29 17.27
N ASP A 135 13.87 -27.43 17.19
CA ASP A 135 14.50 -28.70 16.83
C ASP A 135 15.06 -28.60 15.39
N GLU A 136 16.29 -29.05 15.18
CA GLU A 136 16.95 -29.07 13.87
C GLU A 136 16.11 -29.75 12.78
N ALA A 137 15.25 -30.70 13.14
CA ALA A 137 14.33 -31.34 12.21
C ALA A 137 13.48 -30.33 11.44
N TRP A 138 13.04 -29.24 12.09
CA TRP A 138 12.29 -28.15 11.44
C TRP A 138 13.15 -27.36 10.45
N LEU A 139 14.45 -27.20 10.74
CA LEU A 139 15.36 -26.51 9.83
C LEU A 139 15.75 -27.40 8.64
N LYS A 140 15.73 -28.72 8.82
CA LYS A 140 16.03 -29.72 7.77
C LYS A 140 14.88 -29.88 6.76
N THR A 141 13.65 -29.53 7.13
CA THR A 141 12.51 -29.53 6.20
C THR A 141 12.53 -28.37 5.20
N VAL A 142 13.35 -27.33 5.45
CA VAL A 142 13.45 -26.18 4.57
C VAL A 142 14.42 -26.49 3.42
N ASP A 143 13.95 -26.31 2.19
CA ASP A 143 14.81 -26.31 0.99
C ASP A 143 15.63 -25.02 0.94
N TRP A 144 16.72 -24.98 1.72
CA TRP A 144 17.60 -23.83 1.80
C TRP A 144 18.19 -23.38 0.45
N PRO A 145 18.58 -24.29 -0.47
CA PRO A 145 18.94 -23.91 -1.84
C PRO A 145 17.83 -23.14 -2.55
N ALA A 146 16.60 -23.64 -2.55
CA ALA A 146 15.47 -22.94 -3.18
C ALA A 146 15.16 -21.60 -2.50
N VAL A 147 15.27 -21.51 -1.17
CA VAL A 147 15.11 -20.25 -0.42
C VAL A 147 16.19 -19.23 -0.81
N LYS A 148 17.46 -19.65 -0.89
CA LYS A 148 18.57 -18.78 -1.29
C LYS A 148 18.43 -18.33 -2.74
N GLU A 149 18.04 -19.24 -3.62
CA GLU A 149 17.77 -18.94 -5.03
C GLU A 149 16.60 -17.96 -5.16
N ALA A 150 15.49 -18.18 -4.44
CA ALA A 150 14.35 -17.28 -4.41
C ALA A 150 14.71 -15.92 -3.82
N ALA A 151 15.56 -15.86 -2.78
CA ALA A 151 16.05 -14.60 -2.23
C ALA A 151 16.96 -13.86 -3.23
N ALA A 152 17.79 -14.58 -3.98
CA ALA A 152 18.63 -14.00 -5.03
C ALA A 152 17.82 -13.57 -6.27
N LYS A 153 16.74 -14.29 -6.60
CA LYS A 153 15.81 -14.01 -7.70
C LYS A 153 14.69 -13.05 -7.32
N CYS A 154 14.49 -12.75 -6.03
CA CYS A 154 13.67 -11.63 -5.60
C CYS A 154 14.37 -10.36 -6.07
N SER A 155 14.14 -10.02 -7.34
CA SER A 155 14.51 -8.76 -7.92
C SER A 155 13.89 -7.69 -7.04
N LEU A 156 14.75 -6.93 -6.35
CA LEU A 156 14.37 -5.69 -5.65
C LEU A 156 13.76 -4.67 -6.61
N GLU A 157 13.78 -4.93 -7.92
CA GLU A 157 12.90 -4.33 -8.91
C GLU A 157 11.45 -4.77 -8.64
N ILE A 158 10.87 -4.26 -7.55
CA ILE A 158 9.44 -3.96 -7.55
C ILE A 158 9.28 -3.02 -8.75
N PRO A 159 8.48 -3.37 -9.78
CA PRO A 159 8.14 -2.40 -10.80
C PRO A 159 7.63 -1.16 -10.05
N GLN A 160 8.43 -0.11 -10.05
CA GLN A 160 7.97 1.19 -9.58
C GLN A 160 7.00 1.62 -10.67
N LEU A 161 5.77 1.13 -10.60
CA LEU A 161 4.69 1.82 -11.28
C LEU A 161 4.55 3.15 -10.58
N TRP A 162 5.20 4.13 -11.19
CA TRP A 162 4.77 5.51 -11.23
C TRP A 162 3.46 5.48 -12.01
N ASN A 163 2.35 5.33 -11.31
CA ASN A 163 1.05 5.55 -11.93
C ASN A 163 0.82 7.05 -11.93
N ASP A 164 1.36 7.72 -12.94
CA ASP A 164 1.05 9.11 -13.22
C ASP A 164 -0.19 9.14 -14.10
N ARG A 165 -1.31 9.60 -13.56
CA ARG A 165 -2.49 9.91 -14.39
C ARG A 165 -2.45 11.37 -14.79
N PHE A 166 -2.51 11.61 -16.09
CA PHE A 166 -2.63 12.94 -16.68
C PHE A 166 -4.09 13.21 -17.01
N HIS A 167 -4.69 14.18 -16.33
CA HIS A 167 -5.98 14.73 -16.75
C HIS A 167 -5.74 15.96 -17.62
N SER A 168 -6.22 15.92 -18.86
CA SER A 168 -6.33 17.11 -19.71
C SER A 168 -7.81 17.41 -19.95
N GLN A 169 -8.26 18.57 -19.46
CA GLN A 169 -9.63 19.02 -19.71
C GLN A 169 -9.63 19.91 -20.97
N VAL A 170 -10.02 19.35 -22.12
CA VAL A 170 -10.17 20.13 -23.35
C VAL A 170 -11.49 20.93 -23.26
N ARG A 171 -11.40 22.22 -22.92
CA ARG A 171 -12.54 23.13 -23.06
C ARG A 171 -12.74 23.45 -24.54
N SER A 172 -13.68 22.78 -25.20
CA SER A 172 -14.13 23.19 -26.53
C SER A 172 -14.93 24.47 -26.40
N HIS A 173 -14.35 25.61 -26.78
CA HIS A 173 -15.09 26.86 -26.99
C HIS A 173 -15.52 26.94 -28.46
N SER A 174 -16.80 27.20 -28.66
CA SER A 174 -17.48 27.41 -29.95
C SER A 174 -16.62 28.20 -30.96
N GLY A 175 -16.13 27.50 -31.99
CA GLY A 175 -16.00 28.05 -33.35
C GLY A 175 -14.85 28.99 -33.70
N ALA A 176 -13.86 29.24 -32.83
CA ALA A 176 -12.67 30.00 -33.24
C ALA A 176 -11.40 29.56 -32.49
N SER A 177 -10.55 28.81 -33.17
CA SER A 177 -9.20 28.46 -32.72
C SER A 177 -8.30 29.70 -32.76
N LEU A 178 -8.27 30.47 -31.67
CA LEU A 178 -7.27 31.51 -31.46
C LEU A 178 -6.05 30.90 -30.77
N GLY A 179 -4.93 30.86 -31.49
CA GLY A 179 -3.66 30.35 -31.00
C GLY A 179 -3.06 31.24 -29.90
N LYS A 180 -2.77 30.63 -28.76
CA LYS A 180 -1.48 30.63 -28.01
C LYS A 180 -1.50 29.44 -27.02
N PRO A 181 -0.37 28.76 -26.78
CA PRO A 181 -0.31 27.42 -26.18
C PRO A 181 -0.24 27.44 -24.63
N ASP A 182 -1.08 28.24 -23.95
CA ASP A 182 -1.03 28.43 -22.49
C ASP A 182 -2.24 27.82 -21.74
N GLY A 183 -2.95 26.86 -22.34
CA GLY A 183 -4.30 26.49 -21.89
C GLY A 183 -4.56 25.04 -21.53
N VAL A 184 -3.59 24.14 -21.61
CA VAL A 184 -3.78 22.75 -21.15
C VAL A 184 -3.33 22.68 -19.69
N PHE A 185 -4.27 22.80 -18.76
CA PHE A 185 -4.03 22.42 -17.38
C PHE A 185 -3.92 20.89 -17.32
N THR A 186 -2.71 20.36 -17.55
CA THR A 186 -2.38 18.98 -17.18
C THR A 186 -2.28 18.93 -15.66
N THR A 187 -3.31 18.40 -15.03
CA THR A 187 -3.29 18.08 -13.60
C THR A 187 -2.71 16.68 -13.47
N MET A 188 -1.58 16.55 -12.78
CA MET A 188 -0.90 15.28 -12.53
C MET A 188 -1.19 14.84 -11.10
N HIS A 189 -1.68 13.61 -10.95
CA HIS A 189 -1.81 12.94 -9.66
C HIS A 189 -0.90 11.71 -9.65
N SER A 190 -0.11 11.57 -8.59
CA SER A 190 0.85 10.48 -8.45
C SER A 190 0.77 9.84 -7.07
N ALA A 191 0.74 8.50 -7.04
CA ALA A 191 0.72 7.69 -5.84
C ALA A 191 1.93 6.71 -5.80
N TYR A 192 2.73 6.78 -4.74
CA TYR A 192 3.90 5.92 -4.53
C TYR A 192 3.79 5.04 -3.29
N GLY A 193 4.73 4.11 -3.08
CA GLY A 193 4.86 3.39 -1.81
C GLY A 193 4.90 1.86 -1.96
N GLY A 194 4.57 1.13 -0.90
CA GLY A 194 5.02 -0.25 -0.74
C GLY A 194 4.44 -1.01 0.46
N VAL A 195 5.28 -1.84 1.09
CA VAL A 195 4.96 -2.62 2.29
C VAL A 195 5.99 -2.30 3.35
N GLN A 196 5.55 -1.97 4.56
CA GLN A 196 6.41 -1.75 5.71
C GLN A 196 5.74 -2.33 6.96
N PHE A 197 6.08 -3.57 7.32
CA PHE A 197 5.49 -4.22 8.51
C PHE A 197 5.94 -3.61 9.85
N GLY A 198 7.01 -2.80 9.86
CA GLY A 198 7.48 -2.14 11.08
C GLY A 198 7.95 -3.13 12.14
N LEU A 199 8.45 -4.31 11.74
CA LEU A 199 8.86 -5.37 12.67
C LEU A 199 10.00 -4.95 13.60
N ASP A 200 10.77 -3.93 13.23
CA ASP A 200 11.82 -3.32 14.05
C ASP A 200 11.28 -2.69 15.35
N ARG A 201 9.96 -2.45 15.42
CA ARG A 201 9.29 -1.77 16.54
C ARG A 201 8.78 -2.71 17.64
N PHE A 202 8.70 -4.01 17.40
CA PHE A 202 8.30 -4.95 18.46
C PHE A 202 9.51 -5.21 19.36
N ARG A 203 9.36 -4.86 20.65
CA ARG A 203 10.29 -5.15 21.74
C ARG A 203 9.64 -6.10 22.72
#